data_AF-A0AA36H8Y5-F1
#
_entry.id   AF-A0AA36H8Y5-F1
#
_cell.length_a   1.000
_cell.length_b   1.000
_cell.length_c   1.000
_cell.angle_alpha   90.00
_cell.angle_beta   90.00
_cell.angle_gamma   90.00
#
_symmetry.space_group_name_H-M   'P 1'
#
loop_
_entity.id
_entity.type
_entity.pdbx_description
1 polymer ?
#
loop_
_entity_poly.entity_id
_entity_poly.type
_entity_poly.pdbx_seq_one_letter_code
_entity_poly.pdbx_strand_id
1 'polypeptide(L)'
;MLDVKAVCLMMFLNKIAEAVRCESCYNYNGQACISNGDCYGNFCLFEQIQRPNGVVSVRKSCLNYGEFQFDDGMVITNLNQCVARRLNTGLIYVLLCASEDNCNRNCITTATATSQPPHGTVSCYDCTTYDGTDCQTNMCNARYCTYERKIMGNQMILKKGCTDVPLLFLDDGTAVDVVGVCEIRNTVTSSNYVKLCNDANFCNNYCNTDVTIEPLQPTVEPPQKQPMVTCYECESFGADCFTGQCTALYCLYQRQRRRSTGTTYVKKSCTNVPFVEYPDNRPSSALNTCEYRTIDDIQYEVKVCNTGNNCNIGCPAQDAEQVISCYQCEATNQADCTSGSCQGRYCLFLRTQTSLGVTIKKSCSNTNELLYPDGGRYASFGICEYRQINSVNYDYKLCNSSSFCNTPCPAGPFVTTTFAPSSSAYYASYLMSTLTILMSLLVQ
;
A
#
# COMPACT_ATOMS: atom_id res chain seq x y z
N MET A 1 32.42 82.61 8.70
CA MET A 1 31.02 82.81 8.26
C MET A 1 30.89 82.21 6.87
N LEU A 2 30.63 80.90 6.82
CA LEU A 2 30.36 80.16 5.58
C LEU A 2 28.92 79.64 5.68
N ASP A 3 28.26 79.71 4.55
CA ASP A 3 26.84 79.99 4.38
C ASP A 3 25.93 78.78 4.71
N VAL A 4 25.17 78.91 5.81
CA VAL A 4 24.22 77.89 6.30
C VAL A 4 22.97 77.79 5.40
N LYS A 5 22.82 78.65 4.39
CA LYS A 5 21.66 78.63 3.47
C LYS A 5 21.74 77.55 2.38
N ALA A 6 22.91 76.98 2.10
CA ALA A 6 23.05 75.93 1.08
C ALA A 6 22.65 74.53 1.57
N VAL A 7 22.62 74.30 2.89
CA VAL A 7 22.32 72.97 3.45
C VAL A 7 20.81 72.74 3.59
N CYS A 8 20.01 73.80 3.72
CA CYS A 8 18.55 73.67 3.83
C CYS A 8 17.87 73.37 2.48
N LEU A 9 18.45 73.79 1.35
CA LEU A 9 17.87 73.51 0.03
C LEU A 9 18.17 72.07 -0.46
N MET A 10 19.25 71.45 0.02
CA MET A 10 19.58 70.04 -0.28
C MET A 10 18.88 69.04 0.65
N MET A 11 18.32 69.49 1.78
CA MET A 11 17.52 68.63 2.67
C MET A 11 16.02 68.59 2.32
N PHE A 12 15.54 69.51 1.47
CA PHE A 12 14.19 69.47 0.88
C PHE A 12 14.12 68.77 -0.50
N LEU A 13 15.24 68.21 -0.97
CA LEU A 13 15.28 67.24 -2.08
C LEU A 13 15.23 65.78 -1.57
N ASN A 14 14.83 65.57 -0.30
CA ASN A 14 14.57 64.23 0.22
C ASN A 14 13.20 63.75 -0.26
N LYS A 15 13.25 62.89 -1.29
CA LYS A 15 12.20 61.95 -1.72
C LYS A 15 10.96 62.57 -2.36
N ILE A 16 11.12 63.28 -3.47
CA ILE A 16 10.15 63.08 -4.55
C ILE A 16 10.52 61.72 -5.14
N ALA A 17 9.88 60.64 -4.67
CA ALA A 17 9.92 59.39 -5.41
C ALA A 17 9.36 59.72 -6.80
N GLU A 18 10.20 59.66 -7.83
CA GLU A 18 9.75 59.91 -9.20
C GLU A 18 8.60 58.95 -9.48
N ALA A 19 7.42 59.49 -9.79
CA ALA A 19 6.25 58.69 -10.06
C ALA A 19 6.54 57.83 -11.29
N VAL A 20 6.50 56.51 -11.10
CA VAL A 20 6.75 55.52 -12.14
C VAL A 20 5.49 55.41 -13.00
N ARG A 21 5.66 55.37 -14.32
CA ARG A 21 4.58 55.11 -15.25
C ARG A 21 4.24 53.63 -15.22
N CYS A 22 2.97 53.28 -15.04
CA CYS A 22 2.50 51.90 -14.93
C CYS A 22 1.46 51.60 -16.01
N GLU A 23 1.42 50.35 -16.47
CA GLU A 23 0.29 49.87 -17.26
C GLU A 23 -0.95 49.78 -16.36
N SER A 24 -2.10 50.24 -16.84
CA SER A 24 -3.38 50.15 -16.13
C SER A 24 -4.42 49.47 -17.02
N CYS A 25 -4.86 48.28 -16.60
CA CYS A 25 -5.92 47.57 -17.30
C CYS A 25 -6.56 46.50 -16.40
N TYR A 26 -7.77 46.11 -16.77
CA TYR A 26 -8.44 44.95 -16.22
C TYR A 26 -8.89 44.06 -17.37
N ASN A 27 -8.63 42.78 -17.24
CA ASN A 27 -8.92 41.77 -18.23
C ASN A 27 -9.60 40.58 -17.55
N TYR A 28 -10.64 40.05 -18.18
CA TYR A 28 -11.38 38.89 -17.72
C TYR A 28 -11.55 37.89 -18.86
N ASN A 29 -11.19 36.63 -18.60
CA ASN A 29 -11.37 35.50 -19.50
C ASN A 29 -10.62 35.62 -20.85
N GLY A 30 -9.37 36.07 -20.82
CA GLY A 30 -8.47 36.05 -21.99
C GLY A 30 -8.80 37.06 -23.09
N GLN A 31 -9.67 38.03 -22.84
CA GLN A 31 -9.86 39.18 -23.74
C GLN A 31 -8.57 40.02 -23.81
N ALA A 32 -8.40 40.90 -24.80
CA ALA A 32 -7.24 41.80 -24.78
C ALA A 32 -7.36 42.77 -23.59
N CYS A 33 -6.25 43.12 -22.92
CA CYS A 33 -6.28 44.18 -21.91
C CYS A 33 -6.75 45.47 -22.58
N ILE A 34 -7.98 45.91 -22.29
CA ILE A 34 -8.48 47.21 -22.74
C ILE A 34 -7.73 48.23 -21.90
N SER A 35 -6.67 48.81 -22.48
CA SER A 35 -5.84 49.80 -21.82
C SER A 35 -6.69 51.00 -21.42
N ASN A 36 -6.73 51.31 -20.11
CA ASN A 36 -7.36 52.53 -19.59
C ASN A 36 -6.36 53.70 -19.53
N GLY A 37 -5.36 53.70 -20.42
CA GLY A 37 -4.24 54.63 -20.39
C GLY A 37 -3.20 54.27 -19.33
N ASP A 38 -1.98 54.75 -19.52
CA ASP A 38 -0.92 54.62 -18.53
C ASP A 38 -1.26 55.46 -17.29
N CYS A 39 -0.90 54.99 -16.10
CA CYS A 39 -1.09 55.74 -14.85
C CYS A 39 0.22 55.95 -14.11
N TYR A 40 0.30 56.97 -13.26
CA TYR A 40 1.54 57.34 -12.56
C TYR A 40 1.35 57.14 -11.05
N GLY A 41 2.28 56.40 -10.41
CA GLY A 41 2.26 56.15 -8.98
C GLY A 41 3.65 55.81 -8.45
N ASN A 42 3.78 55.64 -7.13
CA ASN A 42 5.05 55.26 -6.51
C ASN A 42 5.42 53.79 -6.81
N PHE A 43 4.42 52.96 -7.10
CA PHE A 43 4.58 51.54 -7.40
C PHE A 43 3.61 51.11 -8.49
N CYS A 44 4.00 50.10 -9.26
CA CYS A 44 3.13 49.42 -10.22
C CYS A 44 2.78 48.03 -9.69
N LEU A 45 1.52 47.64 -9.91
CA LEU A 45 0.96 46.33 -9.55
C LEU A 45 0.63 45.56 -10.82
N PHE A 46 1.03 44.29 -10.83
CA PHE A 46 0.48 43.25 -11.70
C PHE A 46 -0.17 42.21 -10.79
N GLU A 47 -1.40 41.83 -11.09
CA GLU A 47 -2.14 40.75 -10.45
C GLU A 47 -2.77 39.87 -11.53
N GLN A 48 -2.52 38.57 -11.49
CA GLN A 48 -3.18 37.59 -12.36
C GLN A 48 -3.78 36.49 -11.52
N ILE A 49 -5.08 36.23 -11.69
CA ILE A 49 -5.79 35.14 -11.02
C ILE A 49 -6.18 34.11 -12.07
N GLN A 50 -5.67 32.89 -11.91
CA GLN A 50 -6.10 31.72 -12.67
C GLN A 50 -7.06 30.91 -11.83
N ARG A 51 -8.35 30.99 -12.15
CA ARG A 51 -9.42 30.33 -11.40
C ARG A 51 -9.49 28.83 -11.73
N PRO A 52 -10.01 27.97 -10.84
CA PRO A 52 -10.10 26.52 -11.08
C PRO A 52 -10.95 26.12 -12.30
N ASN A 53 -11.88 26.99 -12.72
CA ASN A 53 -12.71 26.79 -13.91
C ASN A 53 -12.02 27.22 -15.22
N GLY A 54 -10.70 27.50 -15.19
CA GLY A 54 -9.91 27.91 -16.35
C GLY A 54 -10.03 29.40 -16.71
N VAL A 55 -10.86 30.17 -16.00
CA VAL A 55 -10.99 31.62 -16.23
C VAL A 55 -9.76 32.34 -15.67
N VAL A 56 -9.09 33.12 -16.53
CA VAL A 56 -7.97 33.97 -16.14
C VAL A 56 -8.41 35.43 -16.11
N SER A 57 -8.11 36.13 -15.02
CA SER A 57 -8.24 37.58 -14.94
C SER A 57 -6.90 38.23 -14.65
N VAL A 58 -6.61 39.34 -15.33
CA VAL A 58 -5.40 40.13 -15.10
C VAL A 58 -5.80 41.55 -14.74
N ARG A 59 -5.22 42.07 -13.68
CA ARG A 59 -5.34 43.46 -13.24
C ARG A 59 -3.96 44.09 -13.18
N LYS A 60 -3.82 45.26 -13.78
CA LYS A 60 -2.65 46.11 -13.68
C LYS A 60 -3.07 47.48 -13.18
N SER A 61 -2.33 48.07 -12.25
CA SER A 61 -2.63 49.40 -11.72
C SER A 61 -1.40 50.05 -11.09
N CYS A 62 -1.46 51.35 -10.84
CA CYS A 62 -0.52 52.09 -9.99
C CYS A 62 -1.00 52.11 -8.54
N LEU A 63 -0.06 52.09 -7.61
CA LEU A 63 -0.26 52.19 -6.17
C LEU A 63 0.60 53.31 -5.59
N ASN A 64 0.16 53.89 -4.48
CA ASN A 64 0.92 54.91 -3.74
C ASN A 64 1.67 54.33 -2.52
N TYR A 65 1.40 53.06 -2.19
CA TYR A 65 1.95 52.33 -1.05
C TYR A 65 2.62 51.04 -1.54
N GLY A 66 3.70 50.65 -0.86
CA GLY A 66 4.60 49.56 -1.26
C GLY A 66 4.19 48.19 -0.71
N GLU A 67 2.89 47.93 -0.60
CA GLU A 67 2.36 46.68 -0.06
C GLU A 67 1.11 46.21 -0.81
N PHE A 68 0.92 44.89 -0.86
CA PHE A 68 -0.25 44.25 -1.44
C PHE A 68 -0.78 43.20 -0.46
N GLN A 69 -2.08 43.27 -0.16
CA GLN A 69 -2.74 42.32 0.75
C GLN A 69 -3.62 41.35 -0.03
N PHE A 70 -3.43 40.06 0.22
CA PHE A 70 -4.26 38.98 -0.33
C PHE A 70 -5.59 38.86 0.44
N ASP A 71 -6.57 38.19 -0.19
CA ASP A 71 -7.90 37.94 0.40
C ASP A 71 -7.87 37.17 1.73
N ASP A 72 -6.80 36.41 1.99
CA ASP A 72 -6.60 35.66 3.23
C ASP A 72 -5.84 36.45 4.31
N GLY A 73 -5.62 37.75 4.08
CA GLY A 73 -5.02 38.68 5.02
C GLY A 73 -3.50 38.76 4.99
N MET A 74 -2.79 37.92 4.24
CA MET A 74 -1.33 38.03 4.09
C MET A 74 -0.95 39.28 3.30
N VAL A 75 0.09 39.98 3.74
CA VAL A 75 0.65 41.15 3.06
C VAL A 75 2.01 40.81 2.45
N ILE A 76 2.25 41.23 1.21
CA ILE A 76 3.58 41.21 0.58
C ILE A 76 4.10 42.64 0.41
N THR A 77 5.39 42.82 0.69
CA THR A 77 6.12 44.08 0.52
C THR A 77 7.33 43.91 -0.40
N ASN A 78 7.50 42.72 -1.00
CA ASN A 78 8.63 42.41 -1.87
C ASN A 78 8.47 43.16 -3.19
N LEU A 79 9.44 44.03 -3.49
CA LEU A 79 9.47 44.81 -4.73
C LEU A 79 10.25 44.09 -5.82
N ASN A 80 9.81 44.30 -7.06
CA ASN A 80 10.41 43.81 -8.30
C ASN A 80 10.55 42.27 -8.36
N GLN A 81 9.69 41.56 -7.62
CA GLN A 81 9.66 40.11 -7.57
C GLN A 81 8.24 39.62 -7.81
N CYS A 82 8.11 38.65 -8.72
CA CYS A 82 6.84 37.98 -8.96
C CYS A 82 6.61 36.94 -7.86
N VAL A 83 5.55 37.13 -7.10
CA VAL A 83 5.10 36.21 -6.04
C VAL A 83 3.92 35.42 -6.57
N ALA A 84 4.05 34.10 -6.60
CA ALA A 84 2.94 33.21 -6.94
C ALA A 84 2.35 32.61 -5.66
N ARG A 85 1.02 32.56 -5.56
CA ARG A 85 0.31 32.05 -4.40
C ARG A 85 -1.03 31.42 -4.79
N ARG A 86 -1.31 30.22 -4.29
CA ARG A 86 -2.60 29.56 -4.53
C ARG A 86 -3.57 29.88 -3.38
N LEU A 87 -4.69 30.54 -3.70
CA LEU A 87 -5.81 30.81 -2.79
C LEU A 87 -7.06 30.00 -3.22
N ASN A 88 -8.11 30.02 -2.39
CA ASN A 88 -9.40 29.39 -2.72
C ASN A 88 -10.00 29.93 -4.05
N THR A 89 -9.67 31.16 -4.42
CA THR A 89 -10.11 31.80 -5.67
C THR A 89 -9.31 31.36 -6.90
N GLY A 90 -8.15 30.72 -6.73
CA GLY A 90 -7.28 30.28 -7.82
C GLY A 90 -5.79 30.48 -7.55
N LEU A 91 -4.96 30.27 -8.57
CA LEU A 91 -3.53 30.61 -8.52
C LEU A 91 -3.36 32.11 -8.84
N ILE A 92 -2.85 32.87 -7.89
CA ILE A 92 -2.62 34.30 -8.00
C ILE A 92 -1.13 34.58 -8.21
N TYR A 93 -0.80 35.38 -9.20
CA TYR A 93 0.53 35.93 -9.42
C TYR A 93 0.48 37.42 -9.15
N VAL A 94 1.34 37.90 -8.25
CA VAL A 94 1.44 39.31 -7.89
C VAL A 94 2.86 39.79 -8.08
N LEU A 95 3.03 40.88 -8.82
CA LEU A 95 4.28 41.63 -8.88
C LEU A 95 3.99 43.05 -8.43
N LEU A 96 4.66 43.47 -7.37
CA LEU A 96 4.75 44.87 -6.97
C LEU A 96 6.13 45.37 -7.42
N CYS A 97 6.21 46.46 -8.16
CA CYS A 97 7.48 46.94 -8.70
C CYS A 97 7.55 48.46 -8.76
N ALA A 98 8.77 48.99 -8.76
CA ALA A 98 9.06 50.42 -8.93
C ALA A 98 10.42 50.64 -9.62
N SER A 99 10.95 49.61 -10.28
CA SER A 99 12.29 49.65 -10.87
C SER A 99 12.39 50.48 -12.13
N GLU A 100 11.32 50.54 -12.92
CA GLU A 100 11.26 51.25 -14.21
C GLU A 100 9.82 51.47 -14.67
N ASP A 101 9.64 52.34 -15.66
CA ASP A 101 8.35 52.54 -16.33
C ASP A 101 7.84 51.23 -16.95
N ASN A 102 6.58 50.92 -16.69
CA ASN A 102 5.86 49.72 -17.12
C ASN A 102 6.47 48.42 -16.57
N CYS A 103 7.13 48.47 -15.41
CA CYS A 103 7.67 47.27 -14.75
C CYS A 103 6.58 46.21 -14.45
N ASN A 104 5.31 46.60 -14.37
CA ASN A 104 4.16 45.69 -14.19
C ASN A 104 3.65 45.10 -15.51
N ARG A 105 4.44 45.13 -16.59
CA ARG A 105 4.05 44.56 -17.87
C ARG A 105 3.75 43.07 -17.76
N ASN A 106 4.64 42.30 -17.12
CA ASN A 106 4.51 40.85 -16.93
C ASN A 106 5.12 40.43 -15.58
N CYS A 107 4.54 39.43 -14.94
CA CYS A 107 5.08 38.80 -13.73
C CYS A 107 5.86 37.55 -14.13
N ILE A 108 7.19 37.62 -14.17
CA ILE A 108 8.07 36.49 -14.52
C ILE A 108 8.71 35.96 -13.23
N THR A 109 8.35 34.75 -12.80
CA THR A 109 8.97 34.08 -11.65
C THR A 109 10.36 33.56 -12.02
N THR A 110 11.39 34.39 -11.89
CA THR A 110 12.80 33.97 -12.02
C THR A 110 13.33 33.52 -10.65
N ALA A 111 13.04 32.27 -10.27
CA ALA A 111 13.81 31.60 -9.23
C ALA A 111 14.99 30.87 -9.90
N THR A 112 16.20 31.31 -9.57
CA THR A 112 17.48 30.72 -9.98
C THR A 112 17.61 29.30 -9.41
N ALA A 113 17.36 28.31 -10.25
CA ALA A 113 17.72 26.93 -10.00
C ALA A 113 19.24 26.75 -10.14
N THR A 114 19.90 26.28 -9.08
CA THR A 114 21.26 25.76 -9.14
C THR A 114 21.30 24.45 -9.97
N SER A 115 22.12 24.46 -11.03
CA SER A 115 22.70 23.36 -11.85
C SER A 115 22.36 21.91 -11.44
N GLN A 116 21.96 20.93 -12.27
CA GLN A 116 22.19 20.52 -13.70
C GLN A 116 21.32 19.23 -13.93
N PRO A 117 21.13 18.60 -15.14
CA PRO A 117 21.28 18.98 -16.56
C PRO A 117 19.92 18.81 -17.36
N PRO A 118 19.83 18.92 -18.70
CA PRO A 118 18.67 19.48 -19.43
C PRO A 118 17.69 18.45 -20.05
N HIS A 119 16.48 18.24 -19.55
CA HIS A 119 15.44 17.50 -20.31
C HIS A 119 14.06 18.07 -19.98
N GLY A 120 13.37 18.72 -20.93
CA GLY A 120 12.46 18.07 -21.86
C GLY A 120 11.06 18.02 -21.23
N THR A 121 10.06 18.66 -21.85
CA THR A 121 8.67 18.50 -21.39
C THR A 121 8.30 17.02 -21.44
N VAL A 122 7.74 16.47 -20.36
CA VAL A 122 7.18 15.12 -20.32
C VAL A 122 5.72 15.17 -20.77
N SER A 123 5.30 14.19 -21.56
CA SER A 123 3.89 13.96 -21.84
C SER A 123 3.25 13.23 -20.66
N CYS A 124 2.09 13.65 -20.19
CA CYS A 124 1.41 13.08 -19.03
C CYS A 124 -0.03 12.71 -19.39
N TYR A 125 -0.64 11.79 -18.65
CA TYR A 125 -2.09 11.62 -18.73
C TYR A 125 -2.79 12.79 -18.03
N ASP A 126 -3.90 13.24 -18.62
CA ASP A 126 -4.77 14.29 -18.10
C ASP A 126 -6.22 13.80 -18.08
N CYS A 127 -6.72 13.45 -16.90
CA CYS A 127 -8.07 12.91 -16.78
C CYS A 127 -8.56 12.98 -15.34
N THR A 128 -9.88 12.88 -15.18
CA THR A 128 -10.52 12.79 -13.87
C THR A 128 -11.63 11.75 -13.91
N THR A 129 -11.66 10.84 -12.95
CA THR A 129 -12.75 9.89 -12.72
C THR A 129 -13.27 10.03 -11.30
N TYR A 130 -14.57 9.87 -11.11
CA TYR A 130 -15.26 10.07 -9.83
C TYR A 130 -15.64 8.75 -9.13
N ASP A 131 -15.27 7.63 -9.73
CA ASP A 131 -15.40 6.28 -9.19
C ASP A 131 -14.02 5.63 -8.94
N GLY A 132 -12.94 6.37 -9.19
CA GLY A 132 -11.58 5.88 -9.01
C GLY A 132 -11.07 4.96 -10.11
N THR A 133 -11.84 4.74 -11.17
CA THR A 133 -11.40 3.92 -12.29
C THR A 133 -10.17 4.53 -12.96
N ASP A 134 -9.22 3.68 -13.33
CA ASP A 134 -8.00 4.14 -14.00
C ASP A 134 -8.32 4.82 -15.34
N CYS A 135 -7.75 5.98 -15.57
CA CYS A 135 -8.02 6.80 -16.75
C CYS A 135 -6.73 7.13 -17.52
N GLN A 136 -6.85 7.15 -18.85
CA GLN A 136 -5.74 7.37 -19.79
C GLN A 136 -6.20 8.19 -21.03
N THR A 137 -7.29 8.95 -20.90
CA THR A 137 -8.04 9.46 -22.06
C THR A 137 -7.49 10.75 -22.69
N ASN A 138 -6.90 11.67 -21.92
CA ASN A 138 -6.25 12.87 -22.49
C ASN A 138 -4.77 12.95 -22.13
N MET A 139 -4.07 13.86 -22.81
CA MET A 139 -2.64 14.08 -22.66
C MET A 139 -2.31 15.56 -22.54
N CYS A 140 -1.32 15.87 -21.72
CA CYS A 140 -0.76 17.21 -21.58
C CYS A 140 0.78 17.13 -21.56
N ASN A 141 1.46 18.25 -21.79
CA ASN A 141 2.93 18.33 -21.72
C ASN A 141 3.34 19.38 -20.69
N ALA A 142 4.22 19.02 -19.76
CA ALA A 142 4.77 19.95 -18.76
C ALA A 142 6.12 19.45 -18.23
N ARG A 143 6.72 20.16 -17.27
CA ARG A 143 7.94 19.68 -16.58
C ARG A 143 7.69 18.49 -15.66
N TYR A 144 6.49 18.34 -15.12
CA TYR A 144 6.12 17.26 -14.21
C TYR A 144 4.71 16.75 -14.51
N CYS A 145 4.50 15.46 -14.30
CA CYS A 145 3.20 14.83 -14.28
C CYS A 145 2.70 14.68 -12.84
N THR A 146 1.38 14.82 -12.65
CA THR A 146 0.71 14.65 -11.36
C THR A 146 -0.22 13.45 -11.40
N TYR A 147 -0.20 12.65 -10.35
CA TYR A 147 -1.22 11.64 -10.02
C TYR A 147 -1.75 11.96 -8.63
N GLU A 148 -3.07 12.04 -8.50
CA GLU A 148 -3.77 12.24 -7.24
C GLU A 148 -4.96 11.30 -7.22
N ARG A 149 -5.00 10.38 -6.27
CA ARG A 149 -6.17 9.55 -6.02
C ARG A 149 -6.65 9.79 -4.61
N LYS A 150 -7.81 10.44 -4.53
CA LYS A 150 -8.46 10.85 -3.30
C LYS A 150 -9.57 9.88 -2.96
N ILE A 151 -9.63 9.55 -1.69
CA ILE A 151 -10.63 8.67 -1.10
C ILE A 151 -11.37 9.43 -0.02
N MET A 152 -12.69 9.45 -0.05
CA MET A 152 -13.54 10.09 0.96
C MET A 152 -14.80 9.26 1.19
N GLY A 153 -14.88 8.53 2.31
CA GLY A 153 -15.99 7.61 2.56
C GLY A 153 -16.16 6.62 1.39
N ASN A 154 -17.36 6.49 0.82
CA ASN A 154 -17.62 5.64 -0.35
C ASN A 154 -17.26 6.28 -1.72
N GLN A 155 -16.68 7.48 -1.74
CA GLN A 155 -16.33 8.17 -2.98
C GLN A 155 -14.83 8.10 -3.26
N MET A 156 -14.46 7.82 -4.50
CA MET A 156 -13.08 7.88 -4.97
C MET A 156 -12.96 8.80 -6.16
N ILE A 157 -11.98 9.71 -6.14
CA ILE A 157 -11.65 10.56 -7.26
C ILE A 157 -10.21 10.27 -7.68
N LEU A 158 -10.00 9.91 -8.94
CA LEU A 158 -8.66 9.85 -9.54
C LEU A 158 -8.50 11.06 -10.46
N LYS A 159 -7.39 11.78 -10.29
CA LYS A 159 -6.98 12.89 -11.13
C LYS A 159 -5.55 12.68 -11.60
N LYS A 160 -5.34 12.75 -12.91
CA LYS A 160 -4.02 12.81 -13.54
C LYS A 160 -3.91 14.14 -14.26
N GLY A 161 -2.71 14.72 -14.30
CA GLY A 161 -2.51 15.99 -14.98
C GLY A 161 -1.04 16.39 -15.11
N CYS A 162 -0.84 17.66 -15.41
CA CYS A 162 0.46 18.29 -15.64
C CYS A 162 0.69 19.46 -14.70
N THR A 163 1.95 19.69 -14.35
CA THR A 163 2.40 20.91 -13.66
C THR A 163 3.83 21.27 -14.08
N ASP A 164 4.12 22.56 -14.17
CA ASP A 164 5.49 23.04 -14.40
C ASP A 164 6.25 23.34 -13.10
N VAL A 165 5.56 23.25 -11.97
CA VAL A 165 6.11 23.45 -10.63
C VAL A 165 6.11 22.12 -9.90
N PRO A 166 7.22 21.73 -9.24
CA PRO A 166 7.29 20.47 -8.50
C PRO A 166 6.53 20.55 -7.16
N LEU A 167 5.24 20.87 -7.22
CA LEU A 167 4.41 21.10 -6.05
C LEU A 167 2.95 20.73 -6.37
N LEU A 168 2.39 19.84 -5.58
CA LEU A 168 0.98 19.45 -5.63
C LEU A 168 0.31 19.80 -4.29
N PHE A 169 -0.75 20.59 -4.33
CA PHE A 169 -1.53 20.94 -3.13
C PHE A 169 -2.71 19.99 -2.97
N LEU A 170 -2.90 19.51 -1.74
CA LEU A 170 -4.03 18.70 -1.34
C LEU A 170 -5.17 19.58 -0.83
N ASP A 171 -6.32 18.96 -0.67
CA ASP A 171 -7.57 19.61 -0.23
C ASP A 171 -7.51 20.17 1.20
N ASP A 172 -6.62 19.64 2.03
CA ASP A 172 -6.34 20.12 3.39
C ASP A 172 -5.32 21.27 3.44
N GLY A 173 -4.86 21.74 2.28
CA GLY A 173 -3.86 22.81 2.16
C GLY A 173 -2.41 22.34 2.35
N THR A 174 -2.16 21.06 2.61
CA THR A 174 -0.81 20.50 2.62
C THR A 174 -0.26 20.39 1.20
N ALA A 175 1.07 20.30 1.08
CA ALA A 175 1.74 20.22 -0.20
C ALA A 175 2.65 18.99 -0.28
N VAL A 176 2.74 18.44 -1.49
CA VAL A 176 3.63 17.36 -1.90
C VAL A 176 4.64 17.96 -2.86
N ASP A 177 5.90 17.96 -2.48
CA ASP A 177 7.02 18.56 -3.20
C ASP A 177 8.11 17.54 -3.60
N VAL A 178 7.97 16.30 -3.15
CA VAL A 178 8.90 15.21 -3.47
C VAL A 178 8.55 14.62 -4.84
N VAL A 179 9.50 14.70 -5.77
CA VAL A 179 9.40 14.15 -7.13
C VAL A 179 9.86 12.69 -7.13
N GLY A 180 9.15 11.83 -7.86
CA GLY A 180 9.47 10.41 -8.10
C GLY A 180 8.90 9.46 -7.06
N VAL A 181 8.29 9.96 -5.98
CA VAL A 181 7.78 9.15 -4.87
C VAL A 181 6.26 9.12 -4.89
N CYS A 182 5.68 7.94 -4.66
CA CYS A 182 4.27 7.80 -4.37
C CYS A 182 4.07 7.89 -2.85
N GLU A 183 3.39 8.93 -2.38
CA GLU A 183 3.11 9.15 -0.97
C GLU A 183 1.63 8.86 -0.64
N ILE A 184 1.39 8.44 0.59
CA ILE A 184 0.05 8.40 1.18
C ILE A 184 -0.07 9.53 2.20
N ARG A 185 -1.04 10.42 2.00
CA ARG A 185 -1.37 11.51 2.92
C ARG A 185 -2.78 11.29 3.46
N ASN A 186 -2.87 10.97 4.75
CA ASN A 186 -4.14 10.78 5.43
C ASN A 186 -4.56 12.07 6.11
N THR A 187 -5.78 12.52 5.83
CA THR A 187 -6.48 13.57 6.56
C THR A 187 -7.54 12.94 7.47
N VAL A 188 -8.26 13.76 8.23
CA VAL A 188 -9.37 13.29 9.08
C VAL A 188 -10.50 12.65 8.25
N THR A 189 -10.67 13.08 7.00
CA THR A 189 -11.81 12.71 6.15
C THR A 189 -11.41 12.04 4.84
N SER A 190 -10.12 11.98 4.52
CA SER A 190 -9.64 11.47 3.24
C SER A 190 -8.29 10.77 3.31
N SER A 191 -8.06 9.85 2.39
CA SER A 191 -6.73 9.31 2.09
C SER A 191 -6.35 9.71 0.67
N ASN A 192 -5.23 10.40 0.52
CA ASN A 192 -4.71 10.89 -0.75
C ASN A 192 -3.47 10.06 -1.14
N TYR A 193 -3.53 9.39 -2.29
CA TYR A 193 -2.37 8.74 -2.92
C TYR A 193 -1.84 9.68 -4.00
N VAL A 194 -0.61 10.15 -3.85
CA VAL A 194 -0.10 11.29 -4.60
C VAL A 194 1.28 11.00 -5.14
N LYS A 195 1.51 11.29 -6.42
CA LYS A 195 2.81 11.16 -7.08
C LYS A 195 3.03 12.35 -7.98
N LEU A 196 4.20 12.95 -7.85
CA LEU A 196 4.75 13.94 -8.76
C LEU A 196 5.93 13.28 -9.46
N CYS A 197 6.08 13.40 -10.78
CA CYS A 197 7.17 12.71 -11.50
C CYS A 197 7.55 13.41 -12.80
N ASN A 198 8.77 13.17 -13.27
CA ASN A 198 9.32 13.74 -14.51
C ASN A 198 10.37 12.82 -15.17
N ASP A 199 10.41 11.57 -14.74
CA ASP A 199 11.40 10.56 -15.11
C ASP A 199 11.09 9.88 -16.46
N ALA A 200 9.83 9.89 -16.89
CA ALA A 200 9.40 9.36 -18.18
C ALA A 200 8.10 10.02 -18.67
N ASN A 201 7.83 9.91 -19.97
CA ASN A 201 6.50 10.17 -20.49
C ASN A 201 5.51 9.21 -19.83
N PHE A 202 4.36 9.75 -19.42
CA PHE A 202 3.28 9.06 -18.74
C PHE A 202 3.70 8.48 -17.39
N CYS A 203 4.70 9.05 -16.72
CA CYS A 203 5.12 8.59 -15.39
C CYS A 203 4.00 8.69 -14.32
N ASN A 204 2.95 9.49 -14.56
CA ASN A 204 1.75 9.59 -13.73
C ASN A 204 0.69 8.53 -14.07
N ASN A 205 1.06 7.45 -14.74
CA ASN A 205 0.13 6.40 -15.08
C ASN A 205 -0.39 5.65 -13.84
N TYR A 206 0.47 5.40 -12.85
CA TYR A 206 0.09 4.80 -11.58
C TYR A 206 0.96 5.33 -10.43
N CYS A 207 0.45 5.20 -9.20
CA CYS A 207 1.13 5.50 -7.96
C CYS A 207 1.24 4.18 -7.17
N ASN A 208 2.46 3.65 -7.02
CA ASN A 208 2.71 2.45 -6.23
C ASN A 208 3.57 2.81 -5.00
N THR A 209 3.05 2.54 -3.82
CA THR A 209 3.68 2.85 -2.53
C THR A 209 4.82 1.90 -2.17
N ASP A 210 4.90 0.76 -2.86
CA ASP A 210 5.93 -0.26 -2.64
C ASP A 210 7.20 0.00 -3.48
N VAL A 211 7.23 1.05 -4.31
CA VAL A 211 8.38 1.43 -5.14
C VAL A 211 9.17 2.53 -4.44
N THR A 212 10.06 2.13 -3.53
CA THR A 212 11.13 3.00 -3.02
C THR A 212 12.30 2.97 -4.00
N ILE A 213 12.38 3.98 -4.86
CA ILE A 213 13.55 4.35 -5.68
C ILE A 213 14.22 3.15 -6.38
N GLU A 214 13.69 2.73 -7.52
CA GLU A 214 14.50 1.91 -8.45
C GLU A 214 15.42 2.82 -9.29
N PRO A 215 16.64 2.35 -9.62
CA PRO A 215 17.64 3.15 -10.29
C PRO A 215 17.21 3.52 -11.71
N LEU A 216 17.66 4.68 -12.18
CA LEU A 216 17.61 5.16 -13.56
C LEU A 216 18.02 4.06 -14.56
N GLN A 217 17.06 3.31 -15.08
CA GLN A 217 17.21 2.60 -16.34
C GLN A 217 16.08 3.03 -17.29
N PRO A 218 16.42 3.52 -18.50
CA PRO A 218 15.44 3.86 -19.51
C PRO A 218 15.01 2.58 -20.23
N THR A 219 14.10 1.82 -19.66
CA THR A 219 13.36 0.81 -20.42
C THR A 219 12.09 1.44 -20.95
N VAL A 220 12.06 1.63 -22.27
CA VAL A 220 10.90 2.01 -23.06
C VAL A 220 9.92 0.83 -23.04
N GLU A 221 9.17 0.68 -21.95
CA GLU A 221 7.96 -0.14 -21.93
C GLU A 221 6.73 0.76 -22.14
N PRO A 222 5.72 0.30 -22.92
CA PRO A 222 4.47 1.04 -23.07
C PRO A 222 3.82 1.27 -21.69
N PRO A 223 3.14 2.42 -21.46
CA PRO A 223 2.57 2.74 -20.17
C PRO A 223 1.54 1.66 -19.75
N GLN A 224 1.93 0.78 -18.84
CA GLN A 224 1.04 -0.28 -18.36
C GLN A 224 -0.04 0.35 -17.48
N LYS A 225 -1.33 0.23 -17.85
CA LYS A 225 -2.48 0.58 -16.99
C LYS A 225 -2.23 0.11 -15.56
N GLN A 226 -2.77 0.83 -14.57
CA GLN A 226 -2.63 0.41 -13.18
C GLN A 226 -2.99 -1.09 -13.09
N PRO A 227 -2.04 -1.96 -12.68
CA PRO A 227 -2.17 -3.38 -12.91
C PRO A 227 -3.41 -3.88 -12.18
N MET A 228 -4.40 -4.33 -12.96
CA MET A 228 -5.60 -4.92 -12.40
C MET A 228 -5.25 -6.30 -11.87
N VAL A 229 -5.80 -6.63 -10.71
CA VAL A 229 -5.65 -7.94 -10.07
C VAL A 229 -6.92 -8.76 -10.32
N THR A 230 -6.75 -10.04 -10.61
CA THR A 230 -7.84 -11.01 -10.54
C THR A 230 -8.03 -11.42 -9.09
N CYS A 231 -9.27 -11.50 -8.60
CA CYS A 231 -9.60 -11.78 -7.20
C CYS A 231 -10.60 -12.93 -7.10
N TYR A 232 -10.65 -13.62 -5.95
CA TYR A 232 -11.78 -14.48 -5.62
C TYR A 232 -13.05 -13.64 -5.40
N GLU A 233 -14.19 -14.16 -5.85
CA GLU A 233 -15.50 -13.52 -5.70
C GLU A 233 -16.54 -14.51 -5.16
N CYS A 234 -16.77 -14.49 -3.85
CA CYS A 234 -17.65 -15.43 -3.19
C CYS A 234 -18.12 -14.95 -1.82
N GLU A 235 -19.22 -15.52 -1.37
CA GLU A 235 -19.74 -15.36 -0.01
C GLU A 235 -20.06 -16.75 0.57
N SER A 236 -19.78 -16.95 1.86
CA SER A 236 -19.98 -18.23 2.54
C SER A 236 -20.27 -18.04 4.03
N PHE A 237 -21.06 -18.95 4.59
CA PHE A 237 -21.30 -19.07 6.03
C PHE A 237 -20.61 -20.33 6.57
N GLY A 238 -19.83 -20.19 7.63
CA GLY A 238 -19.21 -21.29 8.37
C GLY A 238 -17.84 -21.75 7.84
N ALA A 239 -17.54 -21.58 6.55
CA ALA A 239 -16.26 -21.95 5.94
C ALA A 239 -15.73 -20.88 4.99
N ASP A 240 -14.43 -20.94 4.68
CA ASP A 240 -13.82 -20.11 3.64
C ASP A 240 -14.33 -20.48 2.24
N CYS A 241 -14.20 -19.58 1.28
CA CYS A 241 -14.67 -19.76 -0.10
C CYS A 241 -13.59 -19.39 -1.12
N PHE A 242 -13.55 -20.10 -2.25
CA PHE A 242 -12.54 -19.92 -3.32
C PHE A 242 -13.16 -20.00 -4.72
N THR A 243 -14.48 -19.83 -4.81
CA THR A 243 -15.23 -19.84 -6.07
C THR A 243 -15.35 -18.43 -6.63
N GLY A 244 -15.62 -18.31 -7.93
CA GLY A 244 -15.83 -17.02 -8.60
C GLY A 244 -14.54 -16.22 -8.80
N GLN A 245 -14.52 -15.41 -9.85
CA GLN A 245 -13.39 -14.54 -10.18
C GLN A 245 -13.89 -13.21 -10.73
N CYS A 246 -13.22 -12.14 -10.32
CA CYS A 246 -13.45 -10.79 -10.81
C CYS A 246 -12.10 -10.07 -11.02
N THR A 247 -12.11 -8.94 -11.73
CA THR A 247 -10.90 -8.14 -12.00
C THR A 247 -11.12 -6.68 -11.60
N ALA A 248 -10.25 -6.13 -10.77
CA ALA A 248 -10.32 -4.74 -10.30
C ALA A 248 -8.94 -4.19 -9.88
N LEU A 249 -8.89 -2.97 -9.35
CA LEU A 249 -7.64 -2.39 -8.82
C LEU A 249 -7.20 -3.07 -7.52
N TYR A 250 -8.15 -3.62 -6.75
CA TYR A 250 -7.91 -4.26 -5.47
C TYR A 250 -8.79 -5.48 -5.26
N CYS A 251 -8.30 -6.43 -4.48
CA CYS A 251 -9.08 -7.53 -3.95
C CYS A 251 -9.45 -7.26 -2.49
N LEU A 252 -10.68 -7.58 -2.11
CA LEU A 252 -11.19 -7.54 -0.74
C LEU A 252 -11.32 -8.97 -0.19
N TYR A 253 -10.81 -9.17 1.02
CA TYR A 253 -11.16 -10.27 1.90
C TYR A 253 -11.79 -9.69 3.16
N GLN A 254 -12.93 -10.24 3.55
CA GLN A 254 -13.63 -9.89 4.78
C GLN A 254 -14.15 -11.15 5.45
N ARG A 255 -13.78 -11.35 6.71
CA ARG A 255 -14.33 -12.39 7.56
C ARG A 255 -14.91 -11.77 8.81
N GLN A 256 -16.12 -12.19 9.14
CA GLN A 256 -16.84 -11.80 10.34
C GLN A 256 -17.04 -13.04 11.20
N ARG A 257 -16.68 -12.98 12.48
CA ARG A 257 -16.93 -14.03 13.46
C ARG A 257 -17.69 -13.47 14.63
N ARG A 258 -18.90 -13.97 14.86
CA ARG A 258 -19.71 -13.61 16.01
C ARG A 258 -19.20 -14.34 17.25
N ARG A 259 -18.83 -13.64 18.32
CA ARG A 259 -18.20 -14.26 19.50
C ARG A 259 -19.20 -15.09 20.30
N SER A 260 -20.44 -14.63 20.43
CA SER A 260 -21.50 -15.33 21.16
C SER A 260 -21.85 -16.72 20.59
N THR A 261 -21.86 -16.87 19.26
CA THR A 261 -22.32 -18.09 18.58
C THR A 261 -21.20 -18.84 17.85
N GLY A 262 -20.03 -18.22 17.67
CA GLY A 262 -18.96 -18.74 16.83
C GLY A 262 -19.27 -18.72 15.33
N THR A 263 -20.44 -18.22 14.92
CA THR A 263 -20.85 -18.19 13.51
C THR A 263 -19.91 -17.30 12.71
N THR A 264 -19.44 -17.82 11.59
CA THR A 264 -18.50 -17.13 10.69
C THR A 264 -19.17 -16.82 9.36
N TYR A 265 -18.93 -15.63 8.83
CA TYR A 265 -19.28 -15.22 7.47
C TYR A 265 -18.01 -14.77 6.76
N VAL A 266 -17.81 -15.20 5.52
CA VAL A 266 -16.67 -14.82 4.68
C VAL A 266 -17.18 -14.22 3.39
N LYS A 267 -16.58 -13.11 2.98
CA LYS A 267 -16.79 -12.43 1.72
C LYS A 267 -15.45 -12.14 1.05
N LYS A 268 -15.36 -12.50 -0.22
CA LYS A 268 -14.25 -12.14 -1.11
C LYS A 268 -14.86 -11.41 -2.30
N SER A 269 -14.30 -10.27 -2.67
CA SER A 269 -14.80 -9.51 -3.83
C SER A 269 -13.72 -8.64 -4.44
N CYS A 270 -14.05 -8.04 -5.58
CA CYS A 270 -13.27 -6.98 -6.17
C CYS A 270 -13.68 -5.63 -5.60
N THR A 271 -12.73 -4.70 -5.57
CA THR A 271 -12.98 -3.32 -5.19
C THR A 271 -12.03 -2.38 -5.93
N ASN A 272 -12.51 -1.17 -6.20
CA ASN A 272 -11.66 -0.09 -6.71
C ASN A 272 -11.12 0.78 -5.57
N VAL A 273 -11.60 0.59 -4.33
CA VAL A 273 -11.12 1.28 -3.13
C VAL A 273 -10.07 0.48 -2.35
N PRO A 274 -8.93 1.09 -1.93
CA PRO A 274 -7.87 0.41 -1.17
C PRO A 274 -8.17 0.23 0.32
N PHE A 275 -9.43 0.38 0.73
CA PHE A 275 -9.88 0.24 2.12
C PHE A 275 -11.33 -0.27 2.15
N VAL A 276 -11.78 -0.70 3.32
CA VAL A 276 -13.20 -0.94 3.63
C VAL A 276 -13.62 -0.05 4.78
N GLU A 277 -14.87 0.40 4.79
CA GLU A 277 -15.46 1.10 5.93
C GLU A 277 -16.13 0.07 6.86
N TYR A 278 -15.72 0.06 8.13
CA TYR A 278 -16.35 -0.78 9.15
C TYR A 278 -17.67 -0.17 9.61
N PRO A 279 -18.57 -0.93 10.29
CA PRO A 279 -19.84 -0.39 10.80
C PRO A 279 -19.72 0.76 11.80
N ASP A 280 -18.53 1.02 12.35
CA ASP A 280 -18.21 2.17 13.20
C ASP A 280 -17.77 3.42 12.40
N ASN A 281 -17.98 3.44 11.08
CA ASN A 281 -17.62 4.50 10.12
C ASN A 281 -16.13 4.86 10.07
N ARG A 282 -15.27 3.93 10.51
CA ARG A 282 -13.82 4.09 10.42
C ARG A 282 -13.32 3.25 9.25
N PRO A 283 -12.46 3.77 8.36
CA PRO A 283 -11.88 2.98 7.30
C PRO A 283 -10.78 2.04 7.81
N SER A 284 -10.48 0.98 7.06
CA SER A 284 -9.20 0.29 7.18
C SER A 284 -8.06 1.21 6.74
N SER A 285 -6.93 1.10 7.42
CA SER A 285 -5.76 1.98 7.30
C SER A 285 -4.60 1.42 6.46
N ALA A 286 -4.53 0.10 6.27
CA ALA A 286 -3.36 -0.57 5.72
C ALA A 286 -3.70 -1.43 4.49
N LEU A 287 -3.06 -1.11 3.37
CA LEU A 287 -3.09 -1.91 2.15
C LEU A 287 -2.17 -3.13 2.30
N ASN A 288 -2.52 -4.24 1.65
CA ASN A 288 -1.80 -5.52 1.63
C ASN A 288 -1.60 -6.18 3.01
N THR A 289 -2.17 -5.58 4.05
CA THR A 289 -2.02 -6.00 5.44
C THR A 289 -3.39 -6.41 5.98
N CYS A 290 -3.38 -7.37 6.90
CA CYS A 290 -4.59 -7.79 7.57
C CYS A 290 -4.88 -6.93 8.79
N GLU A 291 -6.11 -6.45 8.86
CA GLU A 291 -6.62 -5.70 9.97
C GLU A 291 -7.65 -6.51 10.74
N TYR A 292 -7.53 -6.42 12.06
CA TYR A 292 -8.37 -7.11 13.01
C TYR A 292 -9.06 -6.07 13.86
N ARG A 293 -10.39 -6.11 13.90
CA ARG A 293 -11.18 -5.23 14.75
C ARG A 293 -12.33 -5.99 15.38
N THR A 294 -12.65 -5.66 16.63
CA THR A 294 -13.89 -6.13 17.24
C THR A 294 -14.83 -4.94 17.41
N ILE A 295 -16.02 -5.04 16.84
CA ILE A 295 -17.09 -4.05 16.98
C ILE A 295 -18.28 -4.81 17.53
N ASP A 296 -18.74 -4.41 18.71
CA ASP A 296 -19.73 -5.13 19.51
C ASP A 296 -19.35 -6.61 19.70
N ASP A 297 -20.21 -7.53 19.27
CA ASP A 297 -20.03 -8.99 19.38
C ASP A 297 -19.39 -9.62 18.12
N ILE A 298 -18.92 -8.81 17.16
CA ILE A 298 -18.39 -9.29 15.87
C ILE A 298 -16.90 -8.96 15.77
N GLN A 299 -16.10 -10.01 15.57
CA GLN A 299 -14.71 -9.89 15.14
C GLN A 299 -14.66 -9.79 13.62
N TYR A 300 -14.09 -8.71 13.12
CA TYR A 300 -13.80 -8.46 11.72
C TYR A 300 -12.32 -8.74 11.45
N GLU A 301 -12.07 -9.48 10.39
CA GLU A 301 -10.76 -9.73 9.81
C GLU A 301 -10.84 -9.29 8.34
N VAL A 302 -10.13 -8.23 8.00
CA VAL A 302 -10.22 -7.56 6.70
C VAL A 302 -8.84 -7.46 6.07
N LYS A 303 -8.77 -7.67 4.76
CA LYS A 303 -7.60 -7.33 3.94
C LYS A 303 -8.05 -6.74 2.63
N VAL A 304 -7.49 -5.58 2.29
CA VAL A 304 -7.53 -5.04 0.93
C VAL A 304 -6.13 -5.18 0.34
N CYS A 305 -6.00 -5.70 -0.88
CA CYS A 305 -4.69 -6.00 -1.45
C CYS A 305 -4.62 -5.82 -2.97
N ASN A 306 -3.40 -5.62 -3.47
CA ASN A 306 -3.07 -5.50 -4.89
C ASN A 306 -1.73 -6.18 -5.28
N THR A 307 -1.09 -6.93 -4.39
CA THR A 307 0.21 -7.59 -4.62
C THR A 307 0.09 -8.90 -5.41
N GLY A 308 -0.72 -8.92 -6.46
CA GLY A 308 -0.90 -10.07 -7.37
C GLY A 308 -2.28 -10.71 -7.34
N ASN A 309 -2.49 -11.66 -8.26
CA ASN A 309 -3.77 -12.33 -8.43
C ASN A 309 -4.13 -13.17 -7.20
N ASN A 310 -5.40 -13.13 -6.83
CA ASN A 310 -6.01 -13.83 -5.71
C ASN A 310 -5.37 -13.49 -4.35
N CYS A 311 -4.83 -12.27 -4.20
CA CYS A 311 -4.22 -11.82 -2.95
C CYS A 311 -5.23 -11.77 -1.77
N ASN A 312 -6.55 -11.79 -2.07
CA ASN A 312 -7.65 -11.93 -1.11
C ASN A 312 -7.97 -13.38 -0.74
N ILE A 313 -7.02 -14.30 -0.94
CA ILE A 313 -7.12 -15.69 -0.49
C ILE A 313 -7.48 -15.79 0.99
N GLY A 314 -7.05 -14.82 1.80
CA GLY A 314 -7.35 -14.69 3.21
C GLY A 314 -6.30 -13.86 3.93
N CYS A 315 -6.43 -13.81 5.25
CA CYS A 315 -5.45 -13.20 6.12
C CYS A 315 -4.50 -14.25 6.71
N PRO A 316 -3.19 -13.95 6.83
CA PRO A 316 -2.32 -14.75 7.67
C PRO A 316 -2.79 -14.55 9.10
N ALA A 317 -3.32 -15.62 9.69
CA ALA A 317 -4.02 -15.52 10.96
C ALA A 317 -3.14 -14.88 12.05
N GLN A 318 -3.57 -13.75 12.61
CA GLN A 318 -2.93 -13.16 13.81
C GLN A 318 -3.15 -14.02 15.07
N ASP A 319 -4.12 -14.94 15.03
CA ASP A 319 -4.10 -16.17 15.81
C ASP A 319 -3.84 -17.31 14.85
N ALA A 320 -2.59 -17.67 14.61
CA ALA A 320 -2.27 -18.95 13.98
C ALA A 320 -2.70 -20.09 14.91
N GLU A 321 -4.00 -20.40 14.92
CA GLU A 321 -4.44 -21.79 14.99
C GLU A 321 -3.95 -22.46 13.72
N GLN A 322 -2.67 -22.82 13.75
CA GLN A 322 -1.89 -23.40 12.68
C GLN A 322 -2.65 -24.60 12.11
N VAL A 323 -3.32 -24.43 10.96
CA VAL A 323 -3.90 -25.57 10.24
C VAL A 323 -2.74 -26.29 9.56
N ILE A 324 -2.49 -27.51 10.00
CA ILE A 324 -1.40 -28.36 9.53
C ILE A 324 -1.97 -29.56 8.77
N SER A 325 -1.20 -30.05 7.80
CA SER A 325 -1.52 -31.30 7.12
C SER A 325 -1.06 -32.46 8.01
N CYS A 326 -1.89 -33.48 8.20
CA CYS A 326 -1.61 -34.65 9.03
C CYS A 326 -1.74 -35.92 8.20
N TYR A 327 -1.08 -37.01 8.60
CA TYR A 327 -1.44 -38.32 8.08
C TYR A 327 -2.85 -38.70 8.56
N GLN A 328 -3.65 -39.27 7.67
CA GLN A 328 -4.96 -39.84 8.00
C GLN A 328 -5.03 -41.28 7.51
N CYS A 329 -4.96 -42.23 8.44
CA CYS A 329 -4.94 -43.65 8.11
C CYS A 329 -5.27 -44.51 9.32
N GLU A 330 -5.60 -45.77 9.05
CA GLU A 330 -5.80 -46.80 10.05
C GLU A 330 -5.15 -48.11 9.56
N ALA A 331 -4.41 -48.79 10.42
CA ALA A 331 -3.74 -50.05 10.09
C ALA A 331 -3.74 -51.00 11.29
N THR A 332 -3.79 -52.31 11.00
CA THR A 332 -3.77 -53.38 12.00
C THR A 332 -2.51 -54.22 11.82
N ASN A 333 -1.84 -54.55 12.92
CA ASN A 333 -0.61 -55.33 12.99
C ASN A 333 0.53 -54.77 12.12
N GLN A 334 0.59 -53.43 12.00
CA GLN A 334 1.68 -52.70 11.37
C GLN A 334 2.32 -51.73 12.38
N ALA A 335 3.58 -51.37 12.13
CA ALA A 335 4.30 -50.41 12.97
C ALA A 335 3.95 -48.95 12.66
N ASP A 336 3.41 -48.68 11.47
CA ASP A 336 2.97 -47.36 11.05
C ASP A 336 1.91 -47.44 9.92
N CYS A 337 1.21 -46.33 9.66
CA CYS A 337 0.46 -46.08 8.45
C CYS A 337 0.72 -44.65 7.94
N THR A 338 0.77 -44.46 6.62
CA THR A 338 1.03 -43.15 5.97
C THR A 338 0.14 -42.87 4.76
N SER A 339 -0.83 -43.75 4.48
CA SER A 339 -1.73 -43.62 3.33
C SER A 339 -2.86 -42.64 3.63
N GLY A 340 -2.76 -41.41 3.12
CA GLY A 340 -3.82 -40.40 3.23
C GLY A 340 -3.41 -39.18 4.05
N SER A 341 -4.09 -38.06 3.78
CA SER A 341 -3.81 -36.77 4.38
C SER A 341 -5.08 -36.02 4.75
N CYS A 342 -5.06 -35.29 5.87
CA CYS A 342 -6.13 -34.37 6.23
C CYS A 342 -5.59 -33.08 6.84
N GLN A 343 -6.45 -32.07 6.97
CA GLN A 343 -6.10 -30.76 7.52
C GLN A 343 -6.85 -30.53 8.83
N GLY A 344 -6.13 -30.06 9.85
CA GLY A 344 -6.70 -29.66 11.14
C GLY A 344 -5.68 -28.90 11.95
N ARG A 345 -6.06 -28.45 13.15
CA ARG A 345 -5.14 -27.70 14.04
C ARG A 345 -4.09 -28.59 14.72
N TYR A 346 -4.41 -29.87 14.85
CA TYR A 346 -3.62 -30.85 15.58
C TYR A 346 -3.53 -32.13 14.78
N CYS A 347 -2.36 -32.75 14.74
CA CYS A 347 -2.21 -34.12 14.29
C CYS A 347 -2.24 -35.07 15.48
N LEU A 348 -3.07 -36.10 15.38
CA LEU A 348 -3.22 -37.17 16.35
C LEU A 348 -2.55 -38.44 15.84
N PHE A 349 -1.75 -39.06 16.69
CA PHE A 349 -1.33 -40.45 16.60
C PHE A 349 -1.92 -41.22 17.78
N LEU A 350 -2.51 -42.38 17.49
CA LEU A 350 -3.02 -43.33 18.46
C LEU A 350 -2.53 -44.73 18.09
N ARG A 351 -1.91 -45.42 19.04
CA ARG A 351 -1.66 -46.87 18.97
C ARG A 351 -2.37 -47.55 20.12
N THR A 352 -3.18 -48.55 19.79
CA THR A 352 -3.89 -49.38 20.75
C THR A 352 -3.32 -50.80 20.66
N GLN A 353 -2.85 -51.35 21.77
CA GLN A 353 -2.30 -52.70 21.84
C GLN A 353 -3.10 -53.55 22.83
N THR A 354 -3.52 -54.71 22.35
CA THR A 354 -4.25 -55.74 23.11
C THR A 354 -3.54 -57.09 22.98
N SER A 355 -4.03 -58.11 23.67
CA SER A 355 -3.57 -59.50 23.44
C SER A 355 -3.85 -60.02 22.03
N LEU A 356 -4.78 -59.41 21.30
CA LEU A 356 -5.20 -59.81 19.96
C LEU A 356 -4.39 -59.14 18.84
N GLY A 357 -3.61 -58.11 19.16
CA GLY A 357 -2.82 -57.38 18.19
C GLY A 357 -2.73 -55.87 18.46
N VAL A 358 -2.19 -55.16 17.47
CA VAL A 358 -1.94 -53.71 17.51
C VAL A 358 -2.77 -53.01 16.44
N THR A 359 -3.41 -51.91 16.79
CA THR A 359 -4.08 -51.01 15.85
C THR A 359 -3.46 -49.64 15.92
N ILE A 360 -3.16 -49.03 14.77
CA ILE A 360 -2.67 -47.66 14.65
C ILE A 360 -3.72 -46.84 13.93
N LYS A 361 -3.95 -45.64 14.46
CA LYS A 361 -4.81 -44.63 13.85
C LYS A 361 -4.11 -43.27 13.86
N LYS A 362 -4.13 -42.61 12.71
CA LYS A 362 -3.68 -41.23 12.54
C LYS A 362 -4.83 -40.37 12.02
N SER A 363 -4.98 -39.17 12.56
CA SER A 363 -6.05 -38.25 12.15
C SER A 363 -5.68 -36.80 12.45
N CYS A 364 -6.51 -35.88 11.97
CA CYS A 364 -6.51 -34.48 12.37
C CYS A 364 -7.54 -34.24 13.48
N SER A 365 -7.28 -33.24 14.32
CA SER A 365 -8.22 -32.72 15.32
C SER A 365 -8.20 -31.19 15.29
N ASN A 366 -9.32 -30.58 15.68
CA ASN A 366 -9.42 -29.13 15.90
C ASN A 366 -9.45 -28.77 17.40
N THR A 367 -9.44 -29.77 18.29
CA THR A 367 -9.41 -29.61 19.74
C THR A 367 -8.02 -29.92 20.29
N ASN A 368 -7.56 -29.10 21.24
CA ASN A 368 -6.33 -29.35 22.01
C ASN A 368 -6.55 -30.32 23.17
N GLU A 369 -7.82 -30.64 23.48
CA GLU A 369 -8.17 -31.63 24.49
C GLU A 369 -8.38 -32.99 23.83
N LEU A 370 -7.66 -33.99 24.37
CA LEU A 370 -7.84 -35.40 24.06
C LEU A 370 -8.13 -36.14 25.37
N LEU A 371 -9.18 -36.95 25.35
CA LEU A 371 -9.58 -37.79 26.48
C LEU A 371 -9.23 -39.25 26.21
N TYR A 372 -8.63 -39.90 27.19
CA TYR A 372 -8.52 -41.34 27.26
C TYR A 372 -9.92 -41.97 27.42
N PRO A 373 -10.09 -43.26 27.09
CA PRO A 373 -11.36 -43.98 27.32
C PRO A 373 -11.85 -43.97 28.77
N ASP A 374 -10.96 -43.76 29.75
CA ASP A 374 -11.29 -43.62 31.17
C ASP A 374 -11.60 -42.18 31.60
N GLY A 375 -11.70 -41.25 30.65
CA GLY A 375 -11.98 -39.83 30.91
C GLY A 375 -10.78 -39.02 31.39
N GLY A 376 -9.60 -39.63 31.55
CA GLY A 376 -8.39 -38.87 31.86
C GLY A 376 -7.95 -37.99 30.69
N ARG A 377 -7.34 -36.84 30.99
CA ARG A 377 -6.87 -35.88 29.99
C ARG A 377 -5.43 -36.19 29.59
N TYR A 378 -5.15 -36.11 28.29
CA TYR A 378 -3.78 -36.02 27.78
C TYR A 378 -3.21 -34.64 28.11
N ALA A 379 -1.97 -34.58 28.61
CA ALA A 379 -1.39 -33.32 29.13
C ALA A 379 -0.13 -32.86 28.37
N SER A 380 0.61 -33.78 27.75
CA SER A 380 1.96 -33.54 27.25
C SER A 380 1.99 -33.31 25.75
N PHE A 381 1.63 -32.11 25.34
CA PHE A 381 1.56 -31.71 23.95
C PHE A 381 2.89 -31.92 23.18
N GLY A 382 2.83 -32.57 22.02
CA GLY A 382 3.98 -32.90 21.18
C GLY A 382 4.79 -34.13 21.63
N ILE A 383 4.45 -34.72 22.79
CA ILE A 383 5.19 -35.81 23.44
C ILE A 383 4.33 -37.07 23.48
N CYS A 384 4.93 -38.24 23.31
CA CYS A 384 4.21 -39.50 23.43
C CYS A 384 3.87 -39.82 24.89
N GLU A 385 2.60 -40.03 25.18
CA GLU A 385 2.13 -40.53 26.48
C GLU A 385 1.68 -41.98 26.36
N TYR A 386 2.05 -42.79 27.35
CA TYR A 386 1.76 -44.22 27.40
C TYR A 386 0.85 -44.50 28.59
N ARG A 387 -0.27 -45.19 28.37
CA ARG A 387 -1.23 -45.50 29.43
C ARG A 387 -1.84 -46.88 29.23
N GLN A 388 -1.95 -47.64 30.32
CA GLN A 388 -2.67 -48.90 30.31
C GLN A 388 -4.04 -48.73 30.97
N ILE A 389 -5.12 -49.10 30.26
CA ILE A 389 -6.50 -49.03 30.75
C ILE A 389 -7.16 -50.38 30.45
N ASN A 390 -7.68 -51.07 31.46
CA ASN A 390 -8.38 -52.36 31.31
C ASN A 390 -7.59 -53.40 30.48
N SER A 391 -6.28 -53.53 30.71
CA SER A 391 -5.37 -54.42 29.95
C SER A 391 -5.14 -54.05 28.47
N VAL A 392 -5.54 -52.85 28.07
CA VAL A 392 -5.24 -52.28 26.75
C VAL A 392 -4.20 -51.18 26.92
N ASN A 393 -3.12 -51.26 26.16
CA ASN A 393 -2.08 -50.22 26.16
C ASN A 393 -2.42 -49.19 25.08
N TYR A 394 -2.36 -47.92 25.46
CA TYR A 394 -2.62 -46.76 24.61
C TYR A 394 -1.39 -45.89 24.54
N ASP A 395 -0.98 -45.57 23.32
CA ASP A 395 0.10 -44.63 23.06
C ASP A 395 -0.47 -43.47 22.26
N TYR A 396 -0.45 -42.28 22.85
CA TYR A 396 -1.03 -41.07 22.27
C TYR A 396 0.03 -40.02 22.01
N LYS A 397 -0.12 -39.30 20.91
CA LYS A 397 0.60 -38.06 20.63
C LYS A 397 -0.33 -37.09 19.92
N LEU A 398 -0.55 -35.93 20.53
CA LEU A 398 -1.20 -34.79 19.91
C LEU A 398 -0.16 -33.71 19.67
N CYS A 399 -0.02 -33.21 18.44
CA CYS A 399 1.02 -32.24 18.09
C CYS A 399 0.51 -31.19 17.10
N ASN A 400 1.13 -30.01 17.11
CA ASN A 400 0.89 -28.96 16.13
C ASN A 400 2.18 -28.31 15.58
N SER A 401 3.36 -28.82 15.95
CA SER A 401 4.64 -28.15 15.67
C SER A 401 4.99 -28.06 14.18
N SER A 402 4.46 -28.97 13.35
CA SER A 402 4.66 -29.00 11.90
C SER A 402 3.62 -29.88 11.21
N SER A 403 3.46 -29.74 9.90
CA SER A 403 2.74 -30.73 9.10
C SER A 403 3.36 -32.12 9.28
N PHE A 404 2.51 -33.14 9.33
CA PHE A 404 2.83 -34.56 9.47
C PHE A 404 3.57 -34.90 10.79
N CYS A 405 3.38 -34.09 11.83
CA CYS A 405 4.02 -34.31 13.14
C CYS A 405 3.51 -35.57 13.88
N ASN A 406 2.39 -36.19 13.43
CA ASN A 406 1.84 -37.43 13.99
C ASN A 406 2.60 -38.69 13.53
N THR A 407 3.92 -38.63 13.61
CA THR A 407 4.80 -39.79 13.44
C THR A 407 4.61 -40.80 14.58
N PRO A 408 4.91 -42.09 14.34
CA PRO A 408 4.78 -43.13 15.37
C PRO A 408 5.53 -42.81 16.64
N CYS A 409 4.88 -43.09 17.77
CA CYS A 409 5.57 -43.10 19.05
C CYS A 409 6.56 -44.26 19.15
N PRO A 410 7.72 -44.06 19.80
CA PRO A 410 8.60 -45.14 20.21
C PRO A 410 7.84 -46.24 20.94
N ALA A 411 8.40 -47.46 20.99
CA ALA A 411 7.81 -48.53 21.78
C ALA A 411 7.75 -48.10 23.26
N GLY A 412 6.53 -48.05 23.81
CA GLY A 412 6.30 -47.70 25.20
C GLY A 412 6.76 -48.77 26.19
N PRO A 413 6.73 -48.47 27.50
CA PRO A 413 7.15 -49.40 28.55
C PRO A 413 6.27 -50.64 28.68
N PHE A 414 5.08 -50.65 28.05
CA PHE A 414 4.12 -51.74 28.11
C PHE A 414 4.14 -52.62 26.85
N VAL A 415 5.07 -52.39 25.93
CA VAL A 415 5.15 -53.16 24.68
C VAL A 415 5.72 -54.54 24.97
N THR A 416 4.88 -55.56 24.85
CA THR A 416 5.34 -56.93 24.64
C THR A 416 5.87 -57.04 23.22
N THR A 417 7.19 -57.12 23.08
CA THR A 417 7.85 -57.45 21.82
C THR A 417 7.53 -58.90 21.44
N THR A 418 6.43 -59.09 20.72
CA THR A 418 6.18 -60.31 19.94
C THR A 418 6.06 -59.94 18.48
N PHE A 419 7.18 -59.51 17.91
CA PHE A 419 7.43 -59.62 16.48
C PHE A 419 8.68 -60.49 16.31
N ALA A 420 8.49 -61.80 16.34
CA ALA A 420 9.42 -62.72 15.70
C ALA A 420 9.01 -62.78 14.22
N PRO A 421 9.85 -62.33 13.27
CA PRO A 421 9.66 -62.69 11.88
C PRO A 421 10.09 -64.15 11.73
N SER A 422 9.13 -65.06 11.74
CA SER A 422 9.34 -66.42 11.25
C SER A 422 9.31 -66.38 9.72
N SER A 423 10.47 -66.15 9.11
CA SER A 423 10.76 -66.66 7.77
C SER A 423 12.26 -66.79 7.58
N SER A 424 12.69 -68.04 7.60
CA SER A 424 13.91 -68.59 7.01
C SER A 424 14.46 -67.82 5.80
N ALA A 425 15.74 -67.45 5.84
CA ALA A 425 16.78 -67.90 4.91
C ALA A 425 18.04 -67.01 5.00
N TYR A 426 19.20 -67.64 4.77
CA TYR A 426 20.53 -67.06 4.52
C TYR A 426 21.39 -66.64 5.74
N TYR A 427 21.86 -67.65 6.47
CA TYR A 427 23.28 -67.68 6.86
C TYR A 427 24.12 -67.95 5.61
N ALA A 428 24.77 -66.93 5.05
CA ALA A 428 26.03 -67.04 4.28
C ALA A 428 26.43 -65.68 3.71
N SER A 429 27.17 -64.87 4.48
CA SER A 429 28.10 -63.85 3.94
C SER A 429 28.81 -63.07 5.06
N TYR A 430 29.45 -63.80 5.97
CA TYR A 430 30.57 -63.28 6.77
C TYR A 430 31.65 -64.35 6.81
N LEU A 431 32.23 -64.62 5.63
CA LEU A 431 33.48 -65.34 5.40
C LEU A 431 33.79 -65.22 3.91
N MET A 432 34.36 -64.08 3.51
CA MET A 432 35.35 -63.94 2.42
C MET A 432 35.74 -62.46 2.29
N SER A 433 36.25 -61.91 3.40
CA SER A 433 37.18 -60.80 3.35
C SER A 433 38.55 -61.36 2.99
N THR A 434 38.78 -61.74 1.72
CA THR A 434 40.11 -61.97 1.08
C THR A 434 39.93 -62.68 -0.28
N LEU A 435 39.43 -62.00 -1.33
CA LEU A 435 39.74 -62.38 -2.72
C LEU A 435 39.29 -61.34 -3.76
N THR A 436 39.73 -60.10 -3.63
CA THR A 436 39.64 -59.08 -4.70
C THR A 436 40.97 -58.35 -4.90
N ILE A 437 42.06 -59.10 -4.77
CA ILE A 437 43.39 -58.75 -5.27
C ILE A 437 43.97 -60.05 -5.84
N LEU A 438 43.79 -60.26 -7.15
CA LEU A 438 44.42 -61.23 -8.07
C LEU A 438 43.37 -61.75 -9.06
N MET A 439 42.98 -60.91 -10.02
CA MET A 439 42.57 -61.29 -11.38
C MET A 439 42.46 -60.01 -12.21
N SER A 440 43.54 -59.24 -12.19
CA SER A 440 43.89 -58.22 -13.16
C SER A 440 45.34 -58.50 -13.57
N LEU A 441 45.55 -59.70 -14.10
CA LEU A 441 46.73 -60.20 -14.80
C LEU A 441 46.42 -61.63 -15.24
N LEU A 442 46.52 -61.89 -16.54
CA LEU A 442 46.10 -63.08 -17.31
C LEU A 442 44.68 -62.93 -17.88
N VAL A 443 44.40 -62.95 -19.18
CA VAL A 443 45.12 -63.04 -20.46
C VAL A 443 44.11 -62.54 -21.50
N GLN A 444 44.61 -61.86 -22.54
CA GLN A 444 44.09 -61.71 -23.92
C GLN A 444 42.58 -61.75 -24.17
#